data_AF-A0A5B8L2T2-F1
#
_entry.id   AF-A0A5B8L2T2-F1
#
_cell.length_a   1.000
_cell.length_b   1.000
_cell.length_c   1.000
_cell.angle_alpha   90.00
_cell.angle_beta   90.00
_cell.angle_gamma   90.00
#
_symmetry.space_group_name_H-M   'P 1'
#
loop_
_entity.id
_entity.type
_entity.pdbx_description
1 polymer ?
#
loop_
_entity_poly.entity_id
_entity_poly.type
_entity_poly.pdbx_seq_one_letter_code
_entity_poly.pdbx_strand_id
1 'polypeptide(L)'
;MLFELSEYLIRGALLGVTYGLLAFPVSLLFSTTGSVDVALGAYAVLAAAIMYVIGGPLGVAAAVGAAVLASAAVGVISMRLNRPGHVDHVIAVLGTFGLATFIESFILTIFGTSPMIRQPFSVFWDLGGIRVSPQMGINVAVCVTILAALFIVLKKTPFGRAMRASAINPVGAALNGIPVKQIWFSTYVIGGLLAGIAGVLILFTTGADYSTAFNLTIWGFGSAIIFGLNSPLRGFAGGIVIGVIQAFSAGYLPGGWATATPLLFIFAILSVGRMNQIAATGGRV
;
A
#
# COMPACT_ATOMS: atom_id res chain seq x y z
N MET A 1 29.74 -13.90 -0.42
CA MET A 1 28.97 -14.31 0.78
C MET A 1 28.59 -13.15 1.70
N LEU A 2 29.45 -12.62 2.59
CA LEU A 2 29.05 -11.50 3.49
C LEU A 2 28.68 -10.22 2.74
N PHE A 3 29.40 -9.92 1.66
CA PHE A 3 29.14 -8.77 0.80
C PHE A 3 27.77 -8.88 0.09
N GLU A 4 27.48 -10.02 -0.54
CA GLU A 4 26.19 -10.29 -1.20
C GLU A 4 25.02 -10.24 -0.20
N LEU A 5 25.21 -10.75 1.02
CA LEU A 5 24.18 -10.73 2.05
C LEU A 5 23.85 -9.30 2.48
N SER A 6 24.86 -8.43 2.61
CA SER A 6 24.64 -6.99 2.85
C SER A 6 23.99 -6.28 1.68
N GLU A 7 24.31 -6.66 0.44
CA GLU A 7 23.71 -6.10 -0.77
C GLU A 7 22.22 -6.46 -0.87
N TYR A 8 21.84 -7.71 -0.63
CA TYR A 8 20.43 -8.13 -0.63
C TYR A 8 19.63 -7.50 0.51
N LEU A 9 20.23 -7.34 1.69
CA LEU A 9 19.60 -6.63 2.80
C LEU A 9 19.29 -5.18 2.44
N ILE A 10 20.27 -4.47 1.88
CA ILE A 10 20.11 -3.07 1.49
C ILE A 10 19.07 -2.96 0.37
N ARG A 11 19.21 -3.73 -0.72
CA ARG A 11 18.25 -3.69 -1.84
C ARG A 11 16.84 -4.07 -1.40
N GLY A 12 16.70 -5.09 -0.57
CA GLY A 12 15.43 -5.53 -0.03
C GLY A 12 14.79 -4.53 0.91
N ALA A 13 15.56 -3.85 1.75
CA ALA A 13 15.04 -2.76 2.57
C ALA A 13 14.57 -1.59 1.70
N LEU A 14 15.31 -1.25 0.63
CA LEU A 14 14.95 -0.19 -0.31
C LEU A 14 13.65 -0.50 -1.07
N LEU A 15 13.47 -1.73 -1.54
CA LEU A 15 12.20 -2.19 -2.12
C LEU A 15 11.09 -2.26 -1.08
N GLY A 16 11.39 -2.74 0.11
CA GLY A 16 10.40 -2.89 1.16
C GLY A 16 9.85 -1.56 1.70
N VAL A 17 10.58 -0.46 1.53
CA VAL A 17 10.07 0.88 1.83
C VAL A 17 8.91 1.29 0.91
N THR A 18 8.90 0.87 -0.37
CA THR A 18 7.75 1.14 -1.26
C THR A 18 6.57 0.22 -0.96
N TYR A 19 6.81 -1.05 -0.62
CA TYR A 19 5.75 -1.94 -0.12
C TYR A 19 5.19 -1.50 1.22
N GLY A 20 6.03 -0.94 2.10
CA GLY A 20 5.60 -0.33 3.35
C GLY A 20 4.64 0.84 3.11
N LEU A 21 4.91 1.64 2.07
CA LEU A 21 4.04 2.75 1.69
C LEU A 21 2.66 2.26 1.20
N LEU A 22 2.59 1.08 0.56
CA LEU A 22 1.34 0.40 0.20
C LEU A 22 0.65 -0.27 1.39
N ALA A 23 1.41 -0.77 2.38
CA ALA A 23 0.87 -1.39 3.59
C ALA A 23 0.27 -0.38 4.57
N PHE A 24 0.83 0.83 4.64
CA PHE A 24 0.35 1.90 5.52
C PHE A 24 -1.14 2.23 5.34
N PRO A 25 -1.66 2.50 4.12
CA PRO A 25 -3.06 2.81 3.92
C PRO A 25 -3.99 1.63 4.20
N VAL A 26 -3.55 0.38 4.00
CA VAL A 26 -4.31 -0.81 4.40
C VAL A 26 -4.59 -0.79 5.90
N SER A 27 -3.53 -0.65 6.71
CA SER A 27 -3.66 -0.58 8.16
C SER A 27 -4.49 0.63 8.59
N LEU A 28 -4.30 1.78 7.93
CA LEU A 28 -5.07 2.99 8.25
C LEU A 28 -6.57 2.79 7.99
N LEU A 29 -6.94 2.27 6.83
CA LEU A 29 -8.33 2.02 6.46
C LEU A 29 -8.98 0.97 7.35
N PHE A 30 -8.26 -0.12 7.64
CA PHE A 30 -8.75 -1.16 8.54
C PHE A 30 -8.99 -0.59 9.94
N SER A 31 -8.05 0.21 10.46
CA SER A 31 -8.19 0.80 11.78
C SER A 31 -9.39 1.75 11.90
N THR A 32 -9.83 2.40 10.81
CA THR A 32 -10.94 3.38 10.86
C THR A 32 -12.29 2.81 10.47
N THR A 33 -12.33 1.82 9.58
CA THR A 33 -13.58 1.27 9.00
C THR A 33 -13.83 -0.20 9.34
N GLY A 34 -12.80 -0.93 9.80
CA GLY A 34 -12.83 -2.40 9.91
C GLY A 34 -12.78 -3.13 8.56
N SER A 35 -12.78 -2.39 7.44
CA SER A 35 -12.76 -2.93 6.08
C SER A 35 -11.39 -2.73 5.42
N VAL A 36 -11.15 -3.48 4.34
CA VAL A 36 -9.92 -3.45 3.56
C VAL A 36 -10.25 -3.01 2.13
N ASP A 37 -9.35 -2.26 1.52
CA ASP A 37 -9.43 -1.89 0.10
C ASP A 37 -8.48 -2.77 -0.72
N VAL A 38 -9.05 -3.60 -1.58
CA VAL A 38 -8.31 -4.54 -2.44
C VAL A 38 -7.83 -3.88 -3.74
N ALA A 39 -8.34 -2.69 -4.07
CA ALA A 39 -7.96 -1.95 -5.28
C ALA A 39 -6.67 -1.13 -5.13
N LEU A 40 -6.02 -1.20 -3.97
CA LEU A 40 -4.83 -0.40 -3.64
C LEU A 40 -3.69 -0.55 -4.66
N GLY A 41 -3.38 -1.78 -5.08
CA GLY A 41 -2.38 -2.04 -6.12
C GLY A 41 -2.84 -1.59 -7.51
N ALA A 42 -4.14 -1.63 -7.81
CA ALA A 42 -4.67 -1.11 -9.08
C ALA A 42 -4.49 0.42 -9.18
N TYR A 43 -4.63 1.16 -8.08
CA TYR A 43 -4.34 2.60 -8.05
C TYR A 43 -2.85 2.88 -8.28
N ALA A 44 -1.97 2.05 -7.71
CA ALA A 44 -0.54 2.18 -7.91
C ALA A 44 -0.13 1.95 -9.37
N VAL A 45 -0.70 0.92 -10.02
CA VAL A 45 -0.46 0.65 -11.45
C VAL A 45 -1.08 1.74 -12.34
N LEU A 46 -2.25 2.26 -12.00
CA LEU A 46 -2.86 3.40 -12.69
C LEU A 46 -1.97 4.64 -12.64
N ALA A 47 -1.40 4.96 -11.47
CA ALA A 47 -0.44 6.05 -11.33
C ALA A 47 0.83 5.80 -12.17
N ALA A 48 1.36 4.57 -12.15
CA ALA A 48 2.51 4.19 -12.98
C ALA A 48 2.21 4.37 -14.49
N ALA A 49 1.00 4.02 -14.94
CA ALA A 49 0.57 4.22 -16.33
C ALA A 49 0.55 5.68 -16.76
N ILE A 50 -0.07 6.52 -15.96
CA ILE A 50 -0.18 7.95 -16.28
C ILE A 50 1.20 8.62 -16.24
N MET A 51 2.04 8.21 -15.29
CA MET A 51 3.41 8.69 -15.21
C MET A 51 4.25 8.25 -16.42
N TYR A 52 4.06 7.03 -16.90
CA TYR A 52 4.77 6.50 -18.08
C TYR A 52 4.46 7.30 -19.36
N VAL A 53 3.19 7.69 -19.54
CA VAL A 53 2.71 8.45 -20.70
C VAL A 53 3.15 9.91 -20.67
N ILE A 54 2.81 10.62 -19.59
CA ILE A 54 2.99 12.07 -19.52
C ILE A 54 4.46 12.41 -19.25
N GLY A 55 5.09 11.69 -18.31
CA GLY A 55 6.43 11.97 -17.85
C GLY A 55 6.59 13.34 -17.16
N GLY A 56 7.78 13.57 -16.61
CA GLY A 56 8.14 14.84 -15.97
C GLY A 56 7.35 15.17 -14.69
N PRO A 57 7.53 16.38 -14.13
CA PRO A 57 6.85 16.80 -12.90
C PRO A 57 5.32 16.82 -13.03
N LEU A 58 4.83 17.16 -14.22
CA LEU A 58 3.39 17.21 -14.51
C LEU A 58 2.78 15.80 -14.52
N GLY A 59 3.53 14.81 -15.01
CA GLY A 59 3.16 13.39 -14.92
C GLY A 59 3.02 12.90 -13.49
N VAL A 60 3.87 13.34 -12.56
CA VAL A 60 3.77 12.96 -11.14
C VAL A 60 2.47 13.48 -10.54
N ALA A 61 2.13 14.75 -10.78
CA ALA A 61 0.90 15.35 -10.30
C ALA A 61 -0.35 14.67 -10.89
N ALA A 62 -0.33 14.39 -12.20
CA ALA A 62 -1.40 13.68 -12.88
C ALA A 62 -1.56 12.23 -12.39
N ALA A 63 -0.46 11.51 -12.18
CA ALA A 63 -0.44 10.14 -11.70
C ALA A 63 -1.02 10.03 -10.27
N VAL A 64 -0.53 10.86 -9.35
CA VAL A 64 -1.05 10.90 -7.98
C VAL A 64 -2.50 11.39 -7.97
N GLY A 65 -2.83 12.41 -8.76
CA GLY A 65 -4.20 12.92 -8.90
C GLY A 65 -5.18 11.85 -9.36
N ALA A 66 -4.80 11.04 -10.35
CA ALA A 66 -5.66 9.98 -10.87
C ALA A 66 -5.81 8.81 -9.90
N ALA A 67 -4.76 8.43 -9.16
CA ALA A 67 -4.86 7.44 -8.08
C ALA A 67 -5.77 7.95 -6.94
N VAL A 68 -5.66 9.23 -6.60
CA VAL A 68 -6.56 9.88 -5.63
C VAL A 68 -8.00 9.86 -6.14
N LEU A 69 -8.26 10.21 -7.39
CA LEU A 69 -9.61 10.18 -7.97
C LEU A 69 -10.20 8.77 -7.99
N ALA A 70 -9.40 7.77 -8.38
CA ALA A 70 -9.82 6.37 -8.37
C ALA A 70 -10.18 5.90 -6.96
N SER A 71 -9.32 6.17 -5.97
CA SER A 71 -9.60 5.84 -4.56
C SER A 71 -10.78 6.62 -3.98
N ALA A 72 -10.97 7.88 -4.40
CA ALA A 72 -12.09 8.71 -3.97
C ALA A 72 -13.41 8.16 -4.52
N ALA A 73 -13.44 7.69 -5.77
CA ALA A 73 -14.61 7.02 -6.32
C ALA A 73 -15.00 5.80 -5.47
N VAL A 74 -14.02 4.99 -5.06
CA VAL A 74 -14.24 3.85 -4.15
C VAL A 74 -14.70 4.31 -2.78
N GLY A 75 -14.13 5.39 -2.25
CA GLY A 75 -14.57 6.00 -0.99
C GLY A 75 -16.02 6.49 -1.04
N VAL A 76 -16.47 7.07 -2.16
CA VAL A 76 -17.88 7.49 -2.34
C VAL A 76 -18.79 6.26 -2.38
N ILE A 77 -18.42 5.23 -3.13
CA ILE A 77 -19.19 3.99 -3.22
C ILE A 77 -19.31 3.34 -1.84
N SER A 78 -18.19 3.23 -1.11
CA SER A 78 -18.15 2.71 0.25
C SER A 78 -19.00 3.54 1.21
N MET A 79 -18.97 4.88 1.11
CA MET A 79 -19.80 5.77 1.93
C MET A 79 -21.30 5.68 1.63
N ARG A 80 -21.67 5.33 0.39
CA ARG A 80 -23.07 5.12 -0.03
C ARG A 80 -23.59 3.77 0.44
N LEU A 81 -22.74 2.75 0.41
CA LEU A 81 -23.09 1.37 0.71
C LEU A 81 -23.05 1.08 2.21
N ASN A 82 -22.07 1.65 2.92
CA ASN A 82 -21.90 1.45 4.35
C ASN A 82 -22.59 2.54 5.17
N ARG A 83 -23.28 2.12 6.23
CA ARG A 83 -23.90 3.03 7.22
C ARG A 83 -23.17 2.90 8.56
N PRO A 84 -22.98 4.00 9.32
CA PRO A 84 -22.44 3.93 10.67
C PRO A 84 -23.27 2.97 11.52
N GLY A 85 -22.68 1.86 11.97
CA GLY A 85 -23.34 0.82 12.77
C GLY A 85 -23.82 -0.42 12.03
N HIS A 86 -23.85 -0.43 10.69
CA HIS A 86 -24.10 -1.62 9.86
C HIS A 86 -23.13 -1.59 8.68
N VAL A 87 -21.91 -2.07 8.92
CA VAL A 87 -20.88 -2.22 7.89
C VAL A 87 -20.89 -3.67 7.45
N ASP A 88 -21.30 -3.91 6.21
CA ASP A 88 -21.14 -5.23 5.60
C ASP A 88 -19.75 -5.30 4.95
N HIS A 89 -18.81 -5.86 5.71
CA HIS A 89 -17.41 -5.98 5.32
C HIS A 89 -17.26 -6.76 4.00
N VAL A 90 -18.12 -7.74 3.74
CA VAL A 90 -18.05 -8.57 2.54
C VAL A 90 -18.40 -7.74 1.31
N ILE A 91 -19.47 -6.95 1.38
CA ILE A 91 -19.90 -6.11 0.27
C ILE A 91 -18.85 -5.01 -0.01
N ALA A 92 -18.26 -4.41 1.03
CA ALA A 92 -17.21 -3.42 0.86
C ALA A 92 -16.00 -3.98 0.11
N VAL A 93 -15.52 -5.16 0.50
CA VAL A 93 -14.40 -5.85 -0.15
C VAL A 93 -14.74 -6.22 -1.58
N LEU A 94 -15.90 -6.83 -1.84
CA LEU A 94 -16.35 -7.19 -3.19
C LEU A 94 -16.47 -5.96 -4.10
N GLY A 95 -16.95 -4.83 -3.59
CA GLY A 95 -17.02 -3.57 -4.32
C GLY A 95 -15.64 -3.05 -4.72
N THR A 96 -14.67 -3.09 -3.81
CA THR A 96 -13.28 -2.71 -4.13
C THR A 96 -12.63 -3.68 -5.11
N PHE A 97 -12.90 -4.97 -4.99
CA PHE A 97 -12.37 -5.99 -5.90
C PHE A 97 -12.91 -5.79 -7.33
N GLY A 98 -14.21 -5.55 -7.50
CA GLY A 98 -14.80 -5.25 -8.81
C GLY A 98 -14.17 -4.02 -9.46
N LEU A 99 -13.90 -2.97 -8.69
CA LEU A 99 -13.21 -1.77 -9.17
C LEU A 99 -11.74 -2.02 -9.49
N ALA A 100 -11.04 -2.82 -8.67
CA ALA A 100 -9.66 -3.23 -8.94
C ALA A 100 -9.56 -3.89 -10.32
N THR A 101 -10.41 -4.89 -10.57
CA THR A 101 -10.44 -5.63 -11.84
C THR A 101 -10.87 -4.75 -13.00
N PHE A 102 -11.80 -3.81 -12.78
CA PHE A 102 -12.21 -2.85 -13.81
C PHE A 102 -11.06 -1.93 -14.21
N ILE A 103 -10.34 -1.36 -13.22
CA ILE A 103 -9.17 -0.51 -13.46
C ILE A 103 -8.08 -1.30 -14.18
N GLU A 104 -7.77 -2.51 -13.71
CA GLU A 104 -6.76 -3.36 -14.33
C GLU A 104 -7.11 -3.69 -15.79
N SER A 105 -8.37 -4.09 -16.05
CA SER A 105 -8.86 -4.39 -17.40
C SER A 105 -8.82 -3.16 -18.32
N PHE A 106 -9.18 -1.99 -17.79
CA PHE A 106 -9.17 -0.74 -18.55
C PHE A 106 -7.74 -0.36 -18.96
N ILE A 107 -6.78 -0.47 -18.03
CA ILE A 107 -5.38 -0.17 -18.30
C ILE A 107 -4.80 -1.17 -19.32
N LEU A 108 -5.08 -2.48 -19.15
CA LEU A 108 -4.64 -3.53 -20.10
C LEU A 108 -5.15 -3.29 -21.52
N THR A 109 -6.38 -2.77 -21.65
CA THR A 109 -6.99 -2.50 -22.97
C THR A 109 -6.30 -1.34 -23.69
N ILE A 110 -5.89 -0.29 -22.96
CA ILE A 110 -5.28 0.91 -23.56
C ILE A 110 -3.80 0.67 -23.87
N PHE A 111 -3.08 0.02 -22.96
CA PHE A 111 -1.63 -0.04 -23.02
C PHE A 111 -1.03 -1.43 -23.32
N GLY A 112 -1.85 -2.47 -23.39
CA GLY A 112 -1.41 -3.84 -23.66
C GLY A 112 -0.67 -4.48 -22.49
N THR A 113 0.12 -5.51 -22.78
CA THR A 113 0.87 -6.32 -21.78
C THR A 113 2.35 -5.92 -21.65
N SER A 114 2.81 -4.90 -22.38
CA SER A 114 4.23 -4.52 -22.39
C SER A 114 4.66 -3.89 -21.05
N PRO A 115 5.83 -4.28 -20.50
CA PRO A 115 6.34 -3.74 -19.25
C PRO A 115 6.62 -2.25 -19.39
N MET A 116 6.11 -1.43 -18.47
CA MET A 116 6.38 0.01 -18.47
C MET A 116 7.62 0.26 -17.65
N ILE A 117 8.73 0.48 -18.35
CA ILE A 117 10.00 0.79 -17.70
C ILE A 117 10.39 2.21 -18.11
N ARG A 118 10.37 3.13 -17.14
CA ARG A 118 11.01 4.44 -17.26
C ARG A 118 12.12 4.46 -16.22
N GLN A 119 13.38 4.35 -16.63
CA GLN A 119 14.53 4.56 -15.75
C GLN A 119 15.09 5.96 -16.01
N PRO A 120 14.88 6.95 -15.12
CA PRO A 120 15.38 8.31 -15.30
C PRO A 120 16.90 8.41 -15.13
N PHE A 121 17.49 7.49 -14.37
CA PHE A 121 18.92 7.49 -14.04
C PHE A 121 19.56 6.16 -14.42
N SER A 122 20.51 6.22 -15.36
CA SER A 122 21.38 5.09 -15.74
C SER A 122 22.73 5.10 -15.00
N VAL A 123 22.96 6.11 -14.15
CA VAL A 123 24.21 6.29 -13.40
C VAL A 123 24.06 5.62 -12.03
N PHE A 124 24.88 4.60 -11.79
CA PHE A 124 24.97 3.91 -10.50
C PHE A 124 26.06 4.58 -9.65
N TRP A 125 25.79 4.78 -8.35
CA TRP A 125 26.82 5.16 -7.40
C TRP A 125 27.40 3.91 -6.75
N ASP A 126 28.72 3.77 -6.80
CA ASP A 126 29.45 2.73 -6.07
C ASP A 126 29.79 3.25 -4.68
N LEU A 127 29.01 2.83 -3.69
CA LEU A 127 29.37 2.99 -2.28
C LEU A 127 30.07 1.71 -1.82
N GLY A 128 31.41 1.76 -1.76
CA GLY A 128 32.22 0.65 -1.22
C GLY A 128 32.06 -0.68 -1.98
N GLY A 129 31.81 -0.63 -3.30
CA GLY A 129 31.59 -1.79 -4.17
C GLY A 129 30.12 -2.18 -4.36
N ILE A 130 29.18 -1.57 -3.63
CA ILE A 130 27.74 -1.82 -3.79
C ILE A 130 27.18 -0.80 -4.79
N ARG A 131 26.71 -1.30 -5.94
CA ARG A 131 25.97 -0.49 -6.92
C ARG A 131 24.60 -0.13 -6.36
N VAL A 132 24.48 1.10 -5.84
CA VAL A 132 23.22 1.69 -5.42
C VAL A 132 22.79 2.71 -6.47
N SER A 133 21.59 2.55 -7.02
CA SER A 133 21.01 3.57 -7.89
C SER A 133 20.63 4.79 -7.04
N PRO A 134 20.98 6.03 -7.44
CA PRO A 134 20.54 7.26 -6.78
C PRO A 134 19.01 7.32 -6.61
N GLN A 135 18.27 6.65 -7.50
CA GLN A 135 16.82 6.51 -7.44
C GLN A 135 16.33 5.88 -6.13
N MET A 136 17.04 4.89 -5.59
CA MET A 136 16.65 4.22 -4.36
C MET A 136 16.81 5.14 -3.13
N GLY A 137 17.83 6.00 -3.13
CA GLY A 137 18.00 7.00 -2.08
C GLY A 137 16.88 8.05 -2.07
N ILE A 138 16.46 8.49 -3.27
CA ILE A 138 15.31 9.39 -3.43
C ILE A 138 14.03 8.72 -2.93
N ASN A 139 13.79 7.45 -3.28
CA ASN A 139 12.61 6.72 -2.82
C ASN A 139 12.53 6.67 -1.28
N VAL A 140 13.66 6.37 -0.62
CA VAL A 140 13.71 6.36 0.85
C VAL A 140 13.41 7.74 1.41
N ALA A 141 14.05 8.79 0.88
CA ALA A 141 13.82 10.15 1.34
C ALA A 141 12.35 10.56 1.20
N VAL A 142 11.72 10.25 0.07
CA VAL A 142 10.30 10.53 -0.18
C VAL A 142 9.42 9.73 0.78
N CYS A 143 9.62 8.42 0.92
CA CYS A 143 8.82 7.60 1.82
C CYS A 143 8.96 8.01 3.28
N VAL A 144 10.17 8.29 3.76
CA VAL A 144 10.41 8.76 5.14
C VAL A 144 9.73 10.11 5.37
N THR A 145 9.82 11.03 4.40
CA THR A 145 9.16 12.35 4.50
C THR A 145 7.64 12.21 4.59
N ILE A 146 7.04 11.38 3.74
CA ILE A 146 5.60 11.14 3.73
C ILE A 146 5.14 10.45 5.02
N LEU A 147 5.89 9.45 5.48
CA LEU A 147 5.59 8.73 6.71
C LEU A 147 5.69 9.65 7.93
N ALA A 148 6.69 10.53 7.99
CA ALA A 148 6.83 11.53 9.04
C ALA A 148 5.67 12.53 9.01
N ALA A 149 5.29 13.04 7.83
CA ALA A 149 4.16 13.94 7.66
C ALA A 149 2.84 13.28 8.12
N LEU A 150 2.58 12.06 7.68
CA LEU A 150 1.39 11.30 8.09
C LEU A 150 1.40 10.99 9.58
N PHE A 151 2.55 10.65 10.17
CA PHE A 151 2.64 10.41 11.60
C PHE A 151 2.27 11.66 12.41
N ILE A 152 2.73 12.83 11.98
CA ILE A 152 2.39 14.11 12.61
C ILE A 152 0.90 14.39 12.44
N VAL A 153 0.36 14.22 11.24
CA VAL A 153 -1.07 14.42 10.96
C VAL A 153 -1.90 13.49 11.84
N LEU A 154 -1.62 12.19 11.83
CA LEU A 154 -2.39 11.21 12.59
C LEU A 154 -2.26 11.39 14.10
N LYS A 155 -1.08 11.70 14.65
CA LYS A 155 -0.92 11.82 16.11
C LYS A 155 -1.29 13.19 16.66
N LYS A 156 -0.92 14.29 15.99
CA LYS A 156 -1.00 15.64 16.55
C LYS A 156 -2.22 16.45 16.10
N THR A 157 -2.92 16.06 15.03
CA THR A 157 -4.04 16.88 14.50
C THR A 157 -5.41 16.46 15.04
N PRO A 158 -6.41 17.37 15.04
CA PRO A 158 -7.80 17.03 15.35
C PRO A 158 -8.37 15.96 14.41
N PHE A 159 -7.97 15.94 13.14
CA PHE A 159 -8.37 14.91 12.17
C PHE A 159 -7.93 13.50 12.62
N GLY A 160 -6.69 13.39 13.10
CA GLY A 160 -6.17 12.15 13.69
C GLY A 160 -6.91 11.69 14.96
N ARG A 161 -7.34 12.64 15.80
CA ARG A 161 -8.18 12.32 16.98
C ARG A 161 -9.56 11.83 16.58
N ALA A 162 -10.17 12.47 15.58
CA ALA A 162 -11.48 12.08 15.06
C ALA A 162 -11.45 10.69 14.43
N MET A 163 -10.40 10.34 13.67
CA MET A 163 -10.18 8.98 13.15
C MET A 163 -10.11 7.92 14.25
N ARG A 164 -9.34 8.17 15.33
CA ARG A 164 -9.25 7.24 16.46
C ARG A 164 -10.58 7.12 17.21
N ALA A 165 -11.33 8.22 17.35
CA ALA A 165 -12.66 8.19 17.98
C ALA A 165 -13.66 7.37 17.15
N SER A 166 -13.67 7.54 15.83
CA SER A 166 -14.53 6.75 14.93
C SER A 166 -14.16 5.26 14.89
N ALA A 167 -12.87 4.93 15.10
CA ALA A 167 -12.38 3.55 15.16
C ALA A 167 -12.89 2.79 16.38
N ILE A 168 -12.99 3.46 17.54
CA ILE A 168 -13.42 2.83 18.80
C ILE A 168 -14.94 2.61 18.80
N ASN A 169 -15.70 3.67 18.50
CA ASN A 169 -17.15 3.58 18.45
C ASN A 169 -17.70 4.56 17.39
N PRO A 170 -18.03 4.09 16.17
CA PRO A 170 -18.53 4.95 15.11
C PRO A 170 -19.91 5.55 15.45
N VAL A 171 -20.76 4.81 16.18
CA VAL A 171 -22.09 5.32 16.59
C VAL A 171 -21.93 6.41 17.65
N GLY A 172 -21.10 6.16 18.67
CA GLY A 172 -20.79 7.14 19.71
C GLY A 172 -20.09 8.38 19.15
N ALA A 173 -19.16 8.22 18.21
CA ALA A 173 -18.51 9.34 17.55
C ALA A 173 -19.51 10.21 16.76
N ALA A 174 -20.44 9.58 16.03
CA ALA A 174 -21.49 10.30 15.30
C ALA A 174 -22.42 11.10 16.23
N LEU A 175 -22.74 10.56 17.42
CA LEU A 175 -23.53 11.29 18.44
C LEU A 175 -22.78 12.50 19.02
N ASN A 176 -21.44 12.46 19.03
CA ASN A 176 -20.59 13.59 19.42
C ASN A 176 -20.35 14.59 18.26
N GLY A 177 -21.12 14.51 17.18
CA GLY A 177 -21.02 15.43 16.04
C GLY A 177 -19.83 15.17 15.10
N ILE A 178 -19.11 14.05 15.27
CA ILE A 178 -18.00 13.70 14.39
C ILE A 178 -18.56 13.16 13.07
N PRO A 179 -18.22 13.72 11.89
CA PRO A 179 -18.72 13.26 10.62
C PRO A 179 -17.99 11.97 10.17
N VAL A 180 -18.35 10.83 10.78
CA VAL A 180 -17.71 9.51 10.56
C VAL A 180 -17.58 9.16 9.08
N LYS A 181 -18.62 9.44 8.29
CA LYS A 181 -18.61 9.17 6.85
C LYS A 181 -17.55 9.97 6.09
N GLN A 182 -17.35 11.25 6.45
CA GLN A 182 -16.30 12.08 5.84
C GLN A 182 -14.91 11.58 6.24
N ILE A 183 -14.75 11.12 7.47
CA ILE A 183 -13.47 10.54 7.95
C ILE A 183 -13.12 9.27 7.19
N TRP A 184 -14.11 8.39 6.96
CA TRP A 184 -13.92 7.20 6.13
C TRP A 184 -13.51 7.57 4.71
N PHE A 185 -14.23 8.50 4.07
CA PHE A 185 -13.89 9.01 2.75
C PHE A 185 -12.47 9.59 2.68
N SER A 186 -12.07 10.43 3.65
CA SER A 186 -10.72 10.97 3.73
C SER A 186 -9.66 9.88 3.89
N THR A 187 -9.98 8.77 4.55
CA THR A 187 -9.05 7.64 4.67
C THR A 187 -8.80 6.96 3.32
N TYR A 188 -9.85 6.79 2.50
CA TYR A 188 -9.69 6.29 1.12
C TYR A 188 -8.85 7.25 0.26
N VAL A 189 -9.09 8.56 0.37
CA VAL A 189 -8.31 9.59 -0.35
C VAL A 189 -6.83 9.55 0.02
N ILE A 190 -6.51 9.42 1.31
CA ILE A 190 -5.12 9.22 1.77
C ILE A 190 -4.56 7.90 1.22
N GLY A 191 -5.39 6.86 1.15
CA GLY A 191 -5.07 5.58 0.52
C GLY A 191 -4.61 5.72 -0.93
N GLY A 192 -5.40 6.38 -1.77
CA GLY A 192 -5.02 6.60 -3.17
C GLY A 192 -3.84 7.54 -3.33
N LEU A 193 -3.67 8.53 -2.45
CA LEU A 193 -2.49 9.39 -2.46
C LEU A 193 -1.22 8.58 -2.22
N LEU A 194 -1.22 7.71 -1.21
CA LEU A 194 -0.07 6.85 -0.91
C LEU A 194 0.16 5.79 -1.97
N ALA A 195 -0.91 5.17 -2.48
CA ALA A 195 -0.84 4.21 -3.58
C ALA A 195 -0.27 4.82 -4.85
N GLY A 196 -0.71 6.04 -5.19
CA GLY A 196 -0.23 6.76 -6.37
C GLY A 196 1.25 7.11 -6.27
N ILE A 197 1.69 7.60 -5.11
CA ILE A 197 3.12 7.87 -4.88
C ILE A 197 3.92 6.57 -4.95
N ALA A 198 3.47 5.51 -4.28
CA ALA A 198 4.14 4.21 -4.34
C ALA A 198 4.26 3.69 -5.78
N GLY A 199 3.20 3.81 -6.60
CA GLY A 199 3.21 3.42 -8.00
C GLY A 199 4.24 4.16 -8.84
N VAL A 200 4.35 5.49 -8.67
CA VAL A 200 5.39 6.31 -9.33
C VAL A 200 6.80 5.87 -8.91
N LEU A 201 7.01 5.59 -7.62
CA LEU A 201 8.31 5.13 -7.13
C LEU A 201 8.67 3.74 -7.66
N ILE A 202 7.70 2.82 -7.73
CA ILE A 202 7.88 1.47 -8.27
C ILE A 202 8.24 1.54 -9.76
N LEU A 203 7.54 2.35 -10.54
CA LEU A 203 7.82 2.55 -11.98
C LEU A 203 9.29 2.91 -12.24
N PHE A 204 9.86 3.79 -11.42
CA PHE A 204 11.24 4.22 -11.58
C PHE A 204 12.29 3.24 -11.05
N THR A 205 11.88 2.28 -10.22
CA THR A 205 12.82 1.35 -9.55
C THR A 205 12.91 0.04 -10.30
N THR A 206 11.78 -0.64 -10.46
CA THR A 206 11.71 -2.00 -11.01
C THR A 206 11.06 -2.02 -12.39
N GLY A 207 10.47 -0.90 -12.83
CA GLY A 207 9.42 -0.96 -13.83
C GLY A 207 8.11 -1.44 -13.21
N ALA A 208 7.00 -1.09 -13.85
CA ALA A 208 5.68 -1.55 -13.46
C ALA A 208 5.07 -2.33 -14.63
N ASP A 209 4.58 -3.54 -14.32
CA ASP A 209 3.79 -4.32 -15.25
C ASP A 209 2.32 -4.27 -14.83
N TYR A 210 1.42 -4.30 -15.80
CA TYR A 210 -0.02 -4.24 -15.52
C TYR A 210 -0.51 -5.40 -14.65
N SER A 211 0.07 -6.59 -14.83
CA SER A 211 -0.23 -7.80 -14.05
C SER A 211 0.29 -7.76 -12.61
N THR A 212 1.05 -6.73 -12.23
CA THR A 212 1.57 -6.59 -10.86
C THR A 212 0.57 -5.93 -9.91
N ALA A 213 -0.55 -5.38 -10.40
CA ALA A 213 -1.56 -4.72 -9.57
C ALA A 213 -2.00 -5.62 -8.40
N PHE A 214 -2.38 -6.85 -8.70
CA PHE A 214 -2.82 -7.81 -7.69
C PHE A 214 -1.69 -8.21 -6.72
N ASN A 215 -0.48 -8.44 -7.23
CA ASN A 215 0.69 -8.77 -6.41
C ASN A 215 1.06 -7.65 -5.44
N LEU A 216 1.03 -6.39 -5.91
CA LEU A 216 1.28 -5.21 -5.08
C LEU A 216 0.25 -5.08 -3.96
N THR A 217 -1.04 -5.30 -4.27
CA THR A 217 -2.08 -5.36 -3.24
C THR A 217 -1.76 -6.45 -2.22
N ILE A 218 -1.41 -7.66 -2.65
CA ILE A 218 -1.09 -8.77 -1.74
C ILE A 218 0.13 -8.46 -0.86
N TRP A 219 1.19 -7.88 -1.41
CA TRP A 219 2.39 -7.56 -0.62
C TRP A 219 2.10 -6.47 0.43
N GLY A 220 1.36 -5.42 0.05
CA GLY A 220 0.93 -4.39 1.00
C GLY A 220 -0.04 -4.93 2.07
N PHE A 221 -1.05 -5.70 1.64
CA PHE A 221 -2.05 -6.30 2.51
C PHE A 221 -1.45 -7.34 3.46
N GLY A 222 -0.67 -8.29 2.94
CA GLY A 222 -0.02 -9.33 3.72
C GLY A 222 0.98 -8.77 4.73
N SER A 223 1.72 -7.73 4.33
CA SER A 223 2.55 -6.95 5.27
C SER A 223 1.71 -6.37 6.42
N ALA A 224 0.59 -5.72 6.10
CA ALA A 224 -0.28 -5.10 7.10
C ALA A 224 -0.91 -6.16 8.03
N ILE A 225 -1.32 -7.32 7.53
CA ILE A 225 -1.89 -8.39 8.36
C ILE A 225 -0.87 -8.94 9.35
N ILE A 226 0.32 -9.31 8.87
CA ILE A 226 1.33 -10.00 9.69
C ILE A 226 1.85 -9.08 10.79
N PHE A 227 2.12 -7.82 10.44
CA PHE A 227 2.79 -6.89 11.35
C PHE A 227 1.81 -5.99 12.12
N GLY A 228 0.55 -5.89 11.68
CA GLY A 228 -0.55 -5.35 12.47
C GLY A 228 -1.46 -4.39 11.68
N LEU A 229 -2.71 -4.80 11.49
CA LEU A 229 -3.72 -4.00 10.82
C LEU A 229 -4.13 -2.75 11.61
N ASN A 230 -4.05 -2.80 12.95
CA ASN A 230 -4.48 -1.70 13.81
C ASN A 230 -3.39 -0.62 14.04
N SER A 231 -2.20 -0.78 13.47
CA SER A 231 -1.11 0.17 13.64
C SER A 231 -0.42 0.46 12.29
N PRO A 232 -0.69 1.62 11.67
CA PRO A 232 -0.10 1.98 10.37
C PRO A 232 1.43 1.94 10.35
N LEU A 233 2.06 2.29 11.47
CA LEU A 233 3.52 2.26 11.58
C LEU A 233 4.09 0.84 11.61
N ARG A 234 3.38 -0.12 12.24
CA ARG A 234 3.79 -1.53 12.23
C ARG A 234 3.55 -2.15 10.86
N GLY A 235 2.45 -1.80 10.20
CA GLY A 235 2.18 -2.20 8.81
C GLY A 235 3.27 -1.74 7.84
N PHE A 236 3.78 -0.52 7.99
CA PHE A 236 4.92 -0.03 7.19
C PHE A 236 6.20 -0.85 7.43
N ALA A 237 6.52 -1.14 8.70
CA ALA A 237 7.69 -1.97 9.04
C ALA A 237 7.59 -3.38 8.44
N GLY A 238 6.37 -3.93 8.34
CA GLY A 238 6.14 -5.19 7.65
C GLY A 238 6.52 -5.16 6.18
N GLY A 239 6.36 -4.02 5.51
CA GLY A 239 6.66 -3.89 4.08
C GLY A 239 8.15 -4.00 3.84
N ILE A 240 8.94 -3.44 4.76
CA ILE A 240 10.40 -3.58 4.79
C ILE A 240 10.78 -5.06 4.90
N VAL A 241 10.14 -5.80 5.80
CA VAL A 241 10.42 -7.25 5.96
C VAL A 241 10.04 -8.03 4.70
N ILE A 242 8.88 -7.76 4.12
CA ILE A 242 8.44 -8.40 2.86
C ILE A 242 9.42 -8.09 1.71
N GLY A 243 9.89 -6.85 1.58
CA GLY A 243 10.89 -6.48 0.57
C GLY A 243 12.25 -7.16 0.78
N VAL A 244 12.69 -7.30 2.04
CA VAL A 244 13.90 -8.05 2.38
C VAL A 244 13.75 -9.52 1.97
N ILE A 245 12.65 -10.17 2.34
CA ILE A 245 12.37 -11.57 1.95
C ILE A 245 12.38 -11.74 0.43
N GLN A 246 11.77 -10.80 -0.29
CA GLN A 246 11.76 -10.82 -1.75
C GLN A 246 13.17 -10.68 -2.34
N ALA A 247 14.00 -9.77 -1.84
CA ALA A 247 15.37 -9.57 -2.33
C ALA A 247 16.27 -10.80 -2.06
N PHE A 248 16.13 -11.43 -0.89
CA PHE A 248 16.80 -12.70 -0.61
C PHE A 248 16.34 -13.80 -1.57
N SER A 249 15.03 -13.91 -1.82
CA SER A 249 14.51 -14.90 -2.76
C SER A 249 15.01 -14.67 -4.19
N ALA A 250 15.04 -13.41 -4.65
CA ALA A 250 15.57 -13.06 -5.96
C ALA A 250 17.07 -13.36 -6.12
N GLY A 251 17.83 -13.36 -5.03
CA GLY A 251 19.26 -13.67 -5.03
C GLY A 251 19.58 -15.17 -5.06
N TYR A 252 18.78 -15.98 -4.36
CA TYR A 252 19.06 -17.41 -4.15
C TYR A 252 18.18 -18.37 -4.97
N LEU A 253 17.01 -17.93 -5.47
CA LEU A 253 16.06 -18.77 -6.20
C LEU A 253 15.88 -18.33 -7.66
N PRO A 254 15.48 -19.25 -8.58
CA PRO A 254 15.12 -18.90 -9.95
C PRO A 254 13.98 -17.89 -10.02
N GLY A 255 14.00 -16.97 -11.00
CA GLY A 255 13.21 -15.72 -11.02
C GLY A 255 11.70 -15.83 -10.76
N GLY A 256 11.04 -16.95 -11.11
CA GLY A 256 9.61 -17.15 -10.82
C GLY A 256 9.28 -17.35 -9.33
N TRP A 257 10.26 -17.76 -8.52
CA TRP A 257 10.08 -17.95 -7.08
C TRP A 257 10.17 -16.65 -6.30
N ALA A 258 10.88 -15.65 -6.82
CA ALA A 258 11.08 -14.36 -6.16
C ALA A 258 9.76 -13.65 -5.83
N THR A 259 8.76 -13.74 -6.72
CA THR A 259 7.42 -13.17 -6.53
C THR A 259 6.51 -14.05 -5.67
N ALA A 260 6.73 -15.37 -5.68
CA ALA A 260 5.95 -16.33 -4.92
C ALA A 260 6.39 -16.42 -3.44
N THR A 261 7.67 -16.20 -3.12
CA THR A 261 8.19 -16.34 -1.74
C THR A 261 7.51 -15.42 -0.74
N PRO A 262 7.28 -14.11 -1.01
CA PRO A 262 6.50 -13.27 -0.11
C PRO A 262 5.10 -13.84 0.17
N LEU A 263 4.46 -14.39 -0.87
CA LEU A 263 3.10 -14.92 -0.79
C LEU A 263 3.06 -16.23 0.01
N LEU A 264 4.04 -17.11 -0.20
CA LEU A 264 4.22 -18.32 0.61
C LEU A 264 4.56 -17.99 2.07
N PHE A 265 5.36 -16.96 2.31
CA PHE A 265 5.67 -16.50 3.66
C PHE A 265 4.42 -15.98 4.37
N ILE A 266 3.61 -15.17 3.69
CA ILE A 266 2.30 -14.73 4.20
C ILE A 266 1.42 -15.93 4.50
N PHE A 267 1.30 -16.88 3.57
CA PHE A 267 0.51 -18.09 3.77
C PHE A 267 1.03 -18.97 4.92
N ALA A 268 2.34 -19.12 5.05
CA ALA A 268 2.96 -19.87 6.14
C ALA A 268 2.69 -19.23 7.50
N ILE A 269 2.81 -17.90 7.60
CA ILE A 269 2.50 -17.20 8.85
C ILE A 269 1.00 -17.25 9.16
N LEU A 270 0.12 -17.14 8.17
CA LEU A 270 -1.32 -17.23 8.40
C LEU A 270 -1.78 -18.65 8.77
N SER A 271 -1.08 -19.68 8.29
CA SER A 271 -1.38 -21.07 8.63
C SER A 271 -0.78 -21.49 9.98
N VAL A 272 0.42 -21.02 10.33
CA VAL A 272 1.09 -21.27 11.61
C VAL A 272 0.55 -20.37 12.71
N GLY A 273 0.20 -19.13 12.37
CA GLY A 273 -0.57 -18.20 13.17
C GLY A 273 -1.99 -18.73 13.28
N ARG A 274 -2.13 -19.81 14.05
CA ARG A 274 -3.40 -20.39 14.50
C ARG A 274 -4.37 -19.23 14.74
N MET A 275 -5.61 -19.42 14.32
CA MET A 275 -6.79 -19.45 15.20
C MET A 275 -6.50 -19.17 16.70
N ASN A 276 -5.90 -18.03 17.03
CA ASN A 276 -6.00 -17.34 18.30
C ASN A 276 -7.13 -16.33 18.02
N GLN A 277 -8.40 -16.71 17.92
CA GLN A 277 -9.30 -17.00 19.06
C GLN A 277 -9.15 -16.10 20.31
N ILE A 278 -8.31 -15.04 20.28
CA ILE A 278 -8.19 -14.03 21.33
C ILE A 278 -8.36 -12.61 20.74
N ALA A 279 -9.19 -12.50 19.70
CA ALA A 279 -10.06 -11.36 19.50
C ALA A 279 -11.50 -11.91 19.62
N ALA A 280 -11.80 -12.58 20.74
CA ALA A 280 -12.52 -11.97 21.84
C ALA A 280 -13.89 -11.45 21.37
N THR A 281 -14.90 -12.32 21.51
CA THR A 281 -16.18 -12.00 22.16
C THR A 281 -16.38 -10.52 22.47
N GLY A 282 -17.49 -9.95 22.02
CA GLY A 282 -17.96 -8.68 22.52
C GLY A 282 -18.02 -8.64 24.05
N GLY A 283 -17.04 -7.98 24.66
CA GLY A 283 -17.17 -7.33 25.95
C GLY A 283 -17.14 -5.83 25.70
N ARG A 284 -18.13 -5.00 26.04
CA ARG A 284 -19.13 -5.14 27.11
C ARG A 284 -18.51 -5.66 28.40
N VAL A 285 -17.60 -4.86 28.95
CA VAL A 285 -17.63 -4.48 30.36
C VAL A 285 -17.41 -2.98 30.42
#